data_AF-A0A3L7V9F4-F1
#
_entry.id   AF-A0A3L7V9F4-F1
#
_cell.length_a   1.000
_cell.length_b   1.000
_cell.length_c   1.000
_cell.angle_alpha   90.00
_cell.angle_beta   90.00
_cell.angle_gamma   90.00
#
_symmetry.space_group_name_H-M   'P 1'
#
loop_
_entity.id
_entity.type
_entity.pdbx_description
1 polymer ?
#
loop_
_entity_poly.entity_id
_entity_poly.type
_entity_poly.pdbx_seq_one_letter_code
_entity_poly.pdbx_strand_id
1 'polypeptide(L)'
;MYPRAINKLASLAKLTICLMITPLISSQIQYPRLAAQEPEPRSNSPFFERYSDWPEDLKIQGTLLVAESIEGLKPFLAELNRSPNKPKQWVVVGPHKLSQTMLGDPALAATDSSPIASLERLTWTQKLDAVPEADPQSLLLVCDDRLAHEIPDEFWSSAADTMRRYLALGATVGFVGPASVAMGKTYNKPGPESQQNAPKLAQGLGLFPDAWIHFTDQGDCDASLCHAMQPDARTVLIGISKDSAMVLQGRKGTVYGPGAATAWVPAHQHLPEASQRIETRGVKNRNAPENFLLDWTQWRRQAIERTLEIFPPAERQTPNVPNGTLIIVGGGGMPSGLMQRFVELAGGEQAQLVYVPCSEDDDMSSDTRLLELWKQMGAKSCSLLHTKNRQVANEDQQFLEPLEQATGIWFGGGRQWNLADSYYGTKAHLLMKQVLTRGGVIGGSSAGASIQGNYLARATPIENFRIMAPGYERGGLGFLNGVAIDQHFTQRRRQKDLRSLVETYPQMLGIGIDETTAILVQQSTAEILGPGTVTFQWQDESSRQIGEFIGSQGQQFDLANRMELAQRTETSDASKAP
;
A
#
# COMPACT_ATOMS: atom_id res chain seq x y z
N MET A 1 -63.80 10.63 24.35
CA MET A 1 -65.05 10.51 23.58
C MET A 1 -64.80 11.07 22.19
N TYR A 2 -65.12 10.28 21.16
CA TYR A 2 -65.05 10.61 19.72
C TYR A 2 -66.08 11.69 19.33
N PRO A 3 -65.87 12.43 18.21
CA PRO A 3 -66.14 11.94 16.83
C PRO A 3 -65.01 12.32 15.84
N ARG A 4 -64.48 11.51 14.90
CA ARG A 4 -65.02 10.63 13.83
C ARG A 4 -65.93 11.34 12.84
N ALA A 5 -65.36 11.85 11.75
CA ALA A 5 -65.42 11.27 10.39
C ALA A 5 -64.89 12.33 9.40
N ILE A 6 -64.37 11.90 8.24
CA ILE A 6 -63.81 12.73 7.15
C ILE A 6 -62.32 13.06 7.33
N ASN A 7 -61.45 12.05 7.15
CA ASN A 7 -60.13 12.16 6.50
C ASN A 7 -59.40 10.80 6.41
N LYS A 8 -60.12 9.73 6.00
CA LYS A 8 -59.55 8.37 5.90
C LYS A 8 -59.82 7.67 4.56
N LEU A 9 -59.87 8.43 3.47
CA LEU A 9 -60.04 7.90 2.11
C LEU A 9 -58.97 8.34 1.09
N ALA A 10 -57.91 9.05 1.52
CA ALA A 10 -56.83 9.47 0.63
C ALA A 10 -55.47 8.74 0.85
N SER A 11 -55.34 7.89 1.87
CA SER A 11 -54.06 7.20 2.16
C SER A 11 -54.07 5.68 1.92
N LEU A 12 -55.17 5.10 1.41
CA LEU A 12 -55.24 3.67 1.08
C LEU A 12 -55.14 3.35 -0.43
N ALA A 13 -55.10 4.36 -1.31
CA ALA A 13 -54.99 4.13 -2.76
C ALA A 13 -53.55 4.24 -3.32
N LYS A 14 -52.56 4.60 -2.49
CA LYS A 14 -51.13 4.62 -2.88
C LYS A 14 -50.30 3.44 -2.37
N LEU A 15 -50.90 2.55 -1.55
CA LEU A 15 -50.19 1.41 -0.95
C LEU A 15 -50.53 0.05 -1.58
N THR A 16 -51.36 0.01 -2.63
CA THR A 16 -51.76 -1.24 -3.31
C THR A 16 -51.26 -1.33 -4.77
N ILE A 17 -50.48 -0.35 -5.25
CA ILE A 17 -49.89 -0.36 -6.60
C ILE A 17 -48.36 -0.64 -6.59
N CYS A 18 -47.69 -0.62 -5.44
CA CYS A 18 -46.27 -0.98 -5.33
C CYS A 18 -45.99 -2.45 -4.95
N LEU A 19 -47.01 -3.30 -4.89
CA LEU A 19 -46.88 -4.70 -4.42
C LEU A 19 -47.28 -5.78 -5.44
N MET A 20 -47.47 -5.43 -6.72
CA MET A 20 -47.75 -6.42 -7.77
C MET A 20 -47.13 -6.08 -9.14
N ILE A 21 -45.84 -5.72 -9.20
CA ILE A 21 -45.01 -5.85 -10.42
C ILE A 21 -43.56 -6.19 -10.04
N THR A 22 -43.32 -7.45 -9.69
CA THR A 22 -42.00 -8.09 -9.80
C THR A 22 -42.24 -9.60 -9.84
N PRO A 23 -42.32 -10.18 -11.05
CA PRO A 23 -41.19 -10.98 -11.49
C PRO A 23 -41.07 -10.95 -13.03
N LEU A 24 -40.13 -10.19 -13.58
CA LEU A 24 -39.60 -10.36 -14.94
C LEU A 24 -38.58 -9.24 -15.17
N ILE A 25 -37.32 -9.56 -14.91
CA ILE A 25 -36.07 -9.18 -15.61
C ILE A 25 -34.97 -9.76 -14.72
N SER A 26 -34.90 -11.10 -14.72
CA SER A 26 -33.71 -11.85 -14.33
C SER A 26 -33.35 -12.65 -15.58
N SER A 27 -32.49 -12.06 -16.41
CA SER A 27 -31.66 -12.71 -17.42
C SER A 27 -30.99 -11.61 -18.24
N GLN A 28 -29.67 -11.74 -18.41
CA GLN A 28 -28.81 -10.92 -19.26
C GLN A 28 -28.40 -9.53 -18.74
N ILE A 29 -27.64 -9.51 -17.65
CA ILE A 29 -26.49 -8.59 -17.58
C ILE A 29 -25.25 -9.48 -17.75
N GLN A 30 -24.88 -9.72 -19.01
CA GLN A 30 -23.54 -10.19 -19.32
C GLN A 30 -22.58 -9.06 -18.98
N TYR A 31 -21.76 -9.23 -17.94
CA TYR A 31 -20.51 -8.48 -17.87
C TYR A 31 -19.73 -8.82 -19.15
N PRO A 32 -19.41 -7.86 -20.03
CA PRO A 32 -18.49 -8.15 -21.09
C PRO A 32 -17.17 -8.57 -20.44
N ARG A 33 -16.73 -9.80 -20.74
CA ARG A 33 -15.31 -10.15 -20.66
C ARG A 33 -14.57 -9.06 -21.42
N LEU A 34 -13.94 -8.14 -20.69
CA LEU A 34 -12.79 -7.43 -21.21
C LEU A 34 -11.74 -8.52 -21.44
N ALA A 35 -11.73 -9.07 -22.66
CA ALA A 35 -10.55 -9.73 -23.17
C ALA A 35 -9.40 -8.76 -22.90
N ALA A 36 -8.36 -9.25 -22.22
CA ALA A 36 -7.13 -8.51 -22.06
C ALA A 36 -6.65 -8.11 -23.46
N GLN A 37 -6.96 -6.88 -23.86
CA GLN A 37 -6.30 -6.23 -24.97
C GLN A 37 -4.86 -6.07 -24.52
N GLU A 38 -3.92 -6.63 -25.29
CA GLU A 38 -2.52 -6.27 -25.17
C GLU A 38 -2.43 -4.74 -25.16
N PRO A 39 -1.69 -4.13 -24.21
CA PRO A 39 -1.67 -2.68 -24.08
C PRO A 39 -1.11 -2.06 -25.38
N GLU A 40 -1.96 -1.28 -26.05
CA GLU A 40 -1.59 -0.41 -27.18
C GLU A 40 -0.39 0.50 -26.84
N PRO A 41 0.44 0.89 -27.82
CA PRO A 41 1.63 1.70 -27.58
C PRO A 41 1.30 3.10 -27.04
N ARG A 42 1.58 3.26 -25.73
CA ARG A 42 1.98 4.46 -24.95
C ARG A 42 2.11 5.78 -25.76
N SER A 43 1.07 6.62 -25.73
CA SER A 43 1.09 7.94 -26.39
C SER A 43 1.30 9.13 -25.43
N ASN A 44 2.36 9.91 -25.66
CA ASN A 44 2.60 11.35 -25.41
C ASN A 44 2.23 12.04 -24.06
N SER A 45 1.79 11.35 -23.00
CA SER A 45 1.62 11.98 -21.69
C SER A 45 2.95 12.06 -20.92
N PRO A 46 3.36 13.24 -20.38
CA PRO A 46 4.52 13.36 -19.50
C PRO A 46 4.28 12.77 -18.09
N PHE A 47 3.05 12.33 -17.79
CA PHE A 47 2.69 11.65 -16.55
C PHE A 47 2.62 10.14 -16.79
N PHE A 48 3.66 9.42 -16.35
CA PHE A 48 3.81 7.97 -16.56
C PHE A 48 3.23 7.13 -15.43
N GLU A 49 2.95 7.74 -14.26
CA GLU A 49 2.45 7.05 -13.09
C GLU A 49 0.94 6.79 -13.19
N ARG A 50 0.55 5.53 -13.43
CA ARG A 50 -0.85 5.16 -13.70
C ARG A 50 -1.56 4.72 -12.43
N TYR A 51 -2.71 5.33 -12.13
CA TYR A 51 -3.58 4.92 -11.02
C TYR A 51 -3.96 3.43 -11.11
N SER A 52 -4.41 3.01 -12.29
CA SER A 52 -4.99 1.69 -12.57
C SER A 52 -4.03 0.50 -12.49
N ASP A 53 -2.73 0.76 -12.38
CA ASP A 53 -1.76 -0.33 -12.19
C ASP A 53 -1.72 -0.83 -10.76
N TRP A 54 -2.07 0.02 -9.79
CA TRP A 54 -1.85 -0.25 -8.38
C TRP A 54 -3.13 -0.63 -7.67
N PRO A 55 -3.04 -1.42 -6.59
CA PRO A 55 -4.21 -1.78 -5.82
C PRO A 55 -4.85 -0.55 -5.18
N GLU A 56 -6.18 -0.51 -5.16
CA GLU A 56 -6.94 0.49 -4.41
C GLU A 56 -7.08 0.09 -2.94
N ASP A 57 -7.24 -1.21 -2.69
CA ASP A 57 -7.46 -1.84 -1.39
C ASP A 57 -6.14 -2.22 -0.70
N LEU A 58 -5.36 -1.22 -0.29
CA LEU A 58 -4.03 -1.42 0.30
C LEU A 58 -4.02 -2.08 1.70
N LYS A 59 -5.17 -2.25 2.33
CA LYS A 59 -5.34 -2.96 3.61
C LYS A 59 -6.76 -3.49 3.71
N ILE A 60 -6.94 -4.64 4.36
CA ILE A 60 -8.27 -5.11 4.76
C ILE A 60 -8.71 -4.39 6.06
N GLN A 61 -10.01 -4.17 6.27
CA GLN A 61 -10.50 -3.47 7.46
C GLN A 61 -10.53 -4.36 8.73
N GLY A 62 -10.64 -5.68 8.57
CA GLY A 62 -10.70 -6.66 9.66
C GLY A 62 -9.49 -7.59 9.73
N THR A 63 -9.72 -8.79 10.23
CA THR A 63 -8.73 -9.88 10.26
C THR A 63 -9.24 -11.04 9.43
N LEU A 64 -8.42 -11.52 8.50
CA LEU A 64 -8.69 -12.69 7.66
C LEU A 64 -7.78 -13.84 8.08
N LEU A 65 -8.32 -15.04 8.22
CA LEU A 65 -7.52 -16.23 8.53
C LEU A 65 -7.84 -17.40 7.59
N VAL A 66 -6.80 -18.18 7.28
CA VAL A 66 -6.87 -19.35 6.41
C VAL A 66 -6.05 -20.46 7.05
N ALA A 67 -6.66 -21.64 7.22
CA ALA A 67 -6.00 -22.83 7.75
C ALA A 67 -6.58 -24.09 7.10
N GLU A 68 -5.75 -25.10 6.82
CA GLU A 68 -6.23 -26.39 6.28
C GLU A 68 -6.94 -27.22 7.36
N SER A 69 -6.54 -27.06 8.62
CA SER A 69 -7.02 -27.87 9.74
C SER A 69 -7.32 -27.03 10.98
N ILE A 70 -8.16 -27.59 11.86
CA ILE A 70 -8.46 -26.98 13.16
C ILE A 70 -7.20 -26.90 14.04
N GLU A 71 -6.30 -27.90 13.97
CA GLU A 71 -5.07 -27.93 14.78
C GLU A 71 -4.17 -26.73 14.48
N GLY A 72 -4.01 -26.37 13.20
CA GLY A 72 -3.23 -25.20 12.80
C GLY A 72 -3.81 -23.87 13.30
N LEU A 73 -5.11 -23.82 13.59
CA LEU A 73 -5.81 -22.63 14.05
C LEU A 73 -5.72 -22.41 15.58
N LYS A 74 -5.55 -23.48 16.37
CA LYS A 74 -5.60 -23.39 17.85
C LYS A 74 -4.65 -22.34 18.46
N PRO A 75 -3.39 -22.19 18.00
CA PRO A 75 -2.49 -21.20 18.58
C PRO A 75 -3.01 -19.77 18.42
N PHE A 76 -3.60 -19.44 17.27
CA PHE A 76 -4.20 -18.14 17.03
C PHE A 76 -5.41 -17.90 17.95
N LEU A 77 -6.32 -18.87 18.07
CA LEU A 77 -7.49 -18.74 18.94
C LEU A 77 -7.11 -18.55 20.41
N ALA A 78 -6.08 -19.26 20.88
CA ALA A 78 -5.58 -19.11 22.23
C ALA A 78 -4.97 -17.72 22.49
N GLU A 79 -4.35 -17.09 21.49
CA GLU A 79 -3.86 -15.71 21.56
C GLU A 79 -5.02 -14.71 21.52
N LEU A 80 -5.95 -14.89 20.58
CA LEU A 80 -7.14 -14.04 20.41
C LEU A 80 -7.97 -13.98 21.70
N ASN A 81 -8.13 -15.10 22.39
CA ASN A 81 -8.85 -15.16 23.67
C ASN A 81 -8.17 -14.45 24.84
N ARG A 82 -6.85 -14.26 24.75
CA ARG A 82 -6.07 -13.47 25.73
C ARG A 82 -6.04 -11.98 25.36
N SER A 83 -6.52 -11.60 24.18
CA SER A 83 -6.54 -10.21 23.73
C SER A 83 -7.60 -9.39 24.48
N PRO A 84 -7.31 -8.12 24.84
CA PRO A 84 -8.33 -7.21 25.37
C PRO A 84 -9.48 -6.97 24.37
N ASN A 85 -9.23 -7.16 23.07
CA ASN A 85 -10.21 -7.02 22.00
C ASN A 85 -10.77 -8.38 21.56
N LYS A 86 -10.80 -9.38 22.44
CA LYS A 86 -11.35 -10.71 22.11
C LYS A 86 -12.80 -10.60 21.57
N PRO A 87 -13.20 -11.45 20.62
CA PRO A 87 -14.55 -11.43 20.10
C PRO A 87 -15.58 -11.72 21.19
N LYS A 88 -16.68 -10.96 21.18
CA LYS A 88 -17.84 -11.17 22.08
C LYS A 88 -18.89 -12.08 21.46
N GLN A 89 -18.90 -12.16 20.14
CA GLN A 89 -19.81 -12.99 19.38
C GLN A 89 -19.01 -13.95 18.51
N TRP A 90 -19.28 -15.25 18.66
CA TRP A 90 -18.62 -16.30 17.91
C TRP A 90 -19.65 -17.00 17.04
N VAL A 91 -19.41 -17.05 15.74
CA VAL A 91 -20.29 -17.71 14.77
C VAL A 91 -19.49 -18.76 14.03
N VAL A 92 -19.88 -20.02 14.16
CA VAL A 92 -19.24 -21.14 13.47
C VAL A 92 -20.23 -21.77 12.50
N VAL A 93 -19.84 -21.83 11.22
CA VAL A 93 -20.66 -22.35 10.13
C VAL A 93 -19.93 -23.52 9.49
N GLY A 94 -20.44 -24.74 9.63
CA GLY A 94 -19.81 -25.91 9.02
C GLY A 94 -20.62 -27.20 9.09
N PRO A 95 -20.12 -28.31 8.53
CA PRO A 95 -20.68 -29.65 8.74
C PRO A 95 -20.63 -30.08 10.20
N HIS A 96 -21.61 -30.88 10.63
CA HIS A 96 -21.81 -31.27 12.04
C HIS A 96 -20.54 -31.78 12.74
N LYS A 97 -19.76 -32.66 12.11
CA LYS A 97 -18.58 -33.27 12.75
C LYS A 97 -17.46 -32.24 13.02
N LEU A 98 -17.18 -31.38 12.03
CA LEU A 98 -16.11 -30.39 12.10
C LEU A 98 -16.47 -29.25 13.06
N SER A 99 -17.74 -28.80 13.01
CA SER A 99 -18.27 -27.82 13.96
C SER A 99 -18.21 -28.34 15.40
N GLN A 100 -18.60 -29.60 15.66
CA GLN A 100 -18.53 -30.20 16.99
C GLN A 100 -17.09 -30.34 17.51
N THR A 101 -16.11 -30.68 16.66
CA THR A 101 -14.70 -30.70 17.05
C THR A 101 -14.20 -29.31 17.46
N MET A 102 -14.61 -28.25 16.77
CA MET A 102 -14.28 -26.89 17.18
C MET A 102 -14.97 -26.50 18.49
N LEU A 103 -16.28 -26.73 18.60
CA LEU A 103 -17.03 -26.37 19.82
C LEU A 103 -16.55 -27.13 21.07
N GLY A 104 -16.07 -28.36 20.88
CA GLY A 104 -15.50 -29.18 21.94
C GLY A 104 -14.05 -28.82 22.32
N ASP A 105 -13.39 -27.94 21.58
CA ASP A 105 -12.01 -27.55 21.89
C ASP A 105 -11.98 -26.63 23.13
N PRO A 106 -11.20 -26.95 24.17
CA PRO A 106 -11.10 -26.13 25.38
C PRO A 106 -10.67 -24.69 25.10
N ALA A 107 -9.88 -24.45 24.05
CA ALA A 107 -9.49 -23.10 23.65
C ALA A 107 -10.71 -22.27 23.21
N LEU A 108 -11.76 -22.89 22.65
CA LEU A 108 -13.00 -22.25 22.26
C LEU A 108 -14.04 -22.22 23.39
N ALA A 109 -14.10 -23.29 24.19
CA ALA A 109 -15.05 -23.45 25.29
C ALA A 109 -14.71 -22.61 26.55
N ALA A 110 -13.46 -22.22 26.76
CA ALA A 110 -13.01 -21.49 27.96
C ALA A 110 -13.26 -19.96 27.90
N THR A 111 -14.10 -19.48 26.99
CA THR A 111 -14.41 -18.06 26.88
C THR A 111 -15.45 -17.65 27.93
N ASP A 112 -15.04 -16.87 28.95
CA ASP A 112 -15.92 -16.24 29.97
C ASP A 112 -17.02 -15.32 29.38
N SER A 113 -17.14 -15.25 28.05
CA SER A 113 -18.04 -14.39 27.29
C SER A 113 -18.63 -15.19 26.13
N SER A 114 -19.67 -15.98 26.38
CA SER A 114 -20.47 -16.66 25.33
C SER A 114 -21.55 -15.70 24.76
N PRO A 115 -21.98 -15.84 23.48
CA PRO A 115 -22.37 -17.12 22.87
C PRO A 115 -21.58 -17.51 21.62
N ILE A 116 -21.20 -18.79 21.60
CA ILE A 116 -20.85 -19.52 20.39
C ILE A 116 -22.16 -19.94 19.72
N ALA A 117 -22.49 -19.33 18.57
CA ALA A 117 -23.62 -19.70 17.74
C ALA A 117 -23.17 -20.72 16.69
N SER A 118 -23.68 -21.94 16.79
CA SER A 118 -23.48 -22.99 15.81
C SER A 118 -24.70 -23.14 14.92
N LEU A 119 -24.50 -23.08 13.60
CA LEU A 119 -25.56 -23.21 12.60
C LEU A 119 -25.69 -24.65 12.07
N GLU A 120 -25.40 -25.65 12.92
CA GLU A 120 -25.31 -27.07 12.57
C GLU A 120 -26.57 -27.69 11.94
N ARG A 121 -27.76 -27.28 12.40
CA ARG A 121 -29.05 -27.93 12.03
C ARG A 121 -29.72 -27.32 10.80
N LEU A 122 -29.06 -26.37 10.15
CA LEU A 122 -29.61 -25.61 9.04
C LEU A 122 -29.02 -26.11 7.72
N THR A 123 -29.81 -26.11 6.65
CA THR A 123 -29.28 -26.23 5.28
C THR A 123 -28.34 -25.06 4.98
N TRP A 124 -27.45 -25.16 3.98
CA TRP A 124 -26.49 -24.07 3.70
C TRP A 124 -27.17 -22.72 3.48
N THR A 125 -28.28 -22.67 2.74
CA THR A 125 -29.10 -21.46 2.57
C THR A 125 -29.64 -20.94 3.90
N GLN A 126 -30.21 -21.81 4.73
CA GLN A 126 -30.70 -21.44 6.06
C GLN A 126 -29.58 -21.01 7.02
N LYS A 127 -28.36 -21.57 6.90
CA LYS A 127 -27.21 -21.14 7.70
C LYS A 127 -26.89 -19.69 7.40
N LEU A 128 -26.88 -19.31 6.12
CA LEU A 128 -26.54 -17.96 5.69
C LEU A 128 -27.58 -16.94 6.17
N ASP A 129 -28.87 -17.27 6.10
CA ASP A 129 -29.96 -16.46 6.66
C ASP A 129 -29.91 -16.32 8.19
N ALA A 130 -29.31 -17.31 8.86
CA ALA A 130 -29.19 -17.36 10.32
C ALA A 130 -27.86 -16.81 10.85
N VAL A 131 -26.92 -16.41 9.97
CA VAL A 131 -25.73 -15.68 10.40
C VAL A 131 -26.21 -14.34 10.98
N PRO A 132 -25.91 -14.04 12.27
CA PRO A 132 -26.36 -12.80 12.86
C PRO A 132 -25.76 -11.57 12.18
N GLU A 133 -26.29 -10.39 12.49
CA GLU A 133 -25.63 -9.15 12.08
C GLU A 133 -24.22 -9.07 12.66
N ALA A 134 -23.33 -8.48 11.86
CA ALA A 134 -21.93 -8.35 12.18
C ALA A 134 -21.68 -7.12 13.09
N ASP A 135 -20.70 -7.25 13.97
CA ASP A 135 -20.16 -6.19 14.82
C ASP A 135 -18.61 -6.26 14.77
N PRO A 136 -17.87 -5.15 14.98
CA PRO A 136 -16.40 -5.19 14.98
C PRO A 136 -15.78 -6.22 15.93
N GLN A 137 -16.45 -6.59 17.03
CA GLN A 137 -16.01 -7.64 17.96
C GLN A 137 -16.60 -9.02 17.66
N SER A 138 -16.97 -9.28 16.41
CA SER A 138 -17.44 -10.59 15.96
C SER A 138 -16.30 -11.45 15.40
N LEU A 139 -16.45 -12.76 15.55
CA LEU A 139 -15.67 -13.76 14.84
C LEU A 139 -16.60 -14.69 14.06
N LEU A 140 -16.34 -14.82 12.76
CA LEU A 140 -17.02 -15.73 11.84
C LEU A 140 -16.02 -16.77 11.33
N LEU A 141 -16.25 -18.05 11.62
CA LEU A 141 -15.49 -19.17 11.07
C LEU A 141 -16.39 -20.00 10.17
N VAL A 142 -15.99 -20.11 8.91
CA VAL A 142 -16.55 -21.07 7.96
C VAL A 142 -15.65 -22.29 7.93
N CYS A 143 -16.21 -23.46 8.15
CA CYS A 143 -15.46 -24.71 8.24
C CYS A 143 -16.03 -25.73 7.26
N ASP A 144 -15.19 -26.36 6.44
CA ASP A 144 -15.62 -27.41 5.50
C ASP A 144 -14.47 -28.40 5.23
N ASP A 145 -14.73 -29.70 5.30
CA ASP A 145 -13.72 -30.76 5.14
C ASP A 145 -13.55 -31.22 3.67
N ARG A 146 -14.35 -30.68 2.75
CA ARG A 146 -14.26 -30.97 1.33
C ARG A 146 -13.18 -30.15 0.63
N LEU A 147 -12.84 -30.55 -0.58
CA LEU A 147 -12.03 -29.76 -1.51
C LEU A 147 -12.87 -28.63 -2.11
N ALA A 148 -12.23 -27.53 -2.50
CA ALA A 148 -12.94 -26.34 -2.97
C ALA A 148 -13.90 -26.59 -4.16
N HIS A 149 -13.54 -27.52 -5.05
CA HIS A 149 -14.33 -27.87 -6.24
C HIS A 149 -15.48 -28.84 -5.97
N GLU A 150 -15.58 -29.40 -4.76
CA GLU A 150 -16.67 -30.27 -4.31
C GLU A 150 -17.78 -29.47 -3.60
N ILE A 151 -17.53 -28.19 -3.33
CA ILE A 151 -18.46 -27.27 -2.71
C ILE A 151 -19.30 -26.59 -3.80
N PRO A 152 -20.65 -26.60 -3.71
CA PRO A 152 -21.52 -25.96 -4.70
C PRO A 152 -21.26 -24.46 -4.86
N ASP A 153 -21.34 -23.96 -6.10
CA ASP A 153 -21.10 -22.53 -6.41
C ASP A 153 -22.01 -21.57 -5.65
N GLU A 154 -23.26 -21.96 -5.38
CA GLU A 154 -24.23 -21.18 -4.60
C GLU A 154 -23.73 -20.86 -3.18
N PHE A 155 -23.01 -21.81 -2.57
CA PHE A 155 -22.42 -21.60 -1.26
C PHE A 155 -21.32 -20.53 -1.32
N TRP A 156 -20.45 -20.59 -2.34
CA TRP A 156 -19.33 -19.68 -2.47
C TRP A 156 -19.76 -18.22 -2.59
N SER A 157 -20.77 -17.95 -3.42
CA SER A 157 -21.29 -16.59 -3.60
C SER A 157 -21.79 -16.01 -2.28
N SER A 158 -22.61 -16.76 -1.54
CA SER A 158 -23.22 -16.24 -0.31
C SER A 158 -22.25 -16.20 0.88
N ALA A 159 -21.31 -17.15 0.96
CA ALA A 159 -20.22 -17.12 1.92
C ALA A 159 -19.35 -15.88 1.71
N ALA A 160 -18.98 -15.55 0.47
CA ALA A 160 -18.25 -14.33 0.14
C ALA A 160 -18.98 -13.07 0.62
N ASP A 161 -20.26 -12.90 0.27
CA ASP A 161 -21.03 -11.71 0.66
C ASP A 161 -21.10 -11.54 2.18
N THR A 162 -21.31 -12.63 2.90
CA THR A 162 -21.36 -12.62 4.37
C THR A 162 -19.99 -12.30 4.97
N MET A 163 -18.93 -12.95 4.50
CA MET A 163 -17.56 -12.70 4.94
C MET A 163 -17.11 -11.26 4.67
N ARG A 164 -17.45 -10.69 3.49
CA ARG A 164 -17.18 -9.28 3.14
C ARG A 164 -17.87 -8.32 4.09
N ARG A 165 -19.14 -8.55 4.43
CA ARG A 165 -19.87 -7.72 5.40
C ARG A 165 -19.20 -7.71 6.78
N TYR A 166 -18.79 -8.87 7.27
CA TYR A 166 -18.07 -8.98 8.55
C TYR A 166 -16.72 -8.24 8.49
N LEU A 167 -15.91 -8.48 7.45
CA LEU A 167 -14.62 -7.81 7.28
C LEU A 167 -14.75 -6.28 7.18
N ALA A 168 -15.79 -5.78 6.51
CA ALA A 168 -16.02 -4.34 6.34
C ALA A 168 -16.29 -3.63 7.68
N LEU A 169 -16.79 -4.34 8.68
CA LEU A 169 -16.97 -3.83 10.05
C LEU A 169 -15.74 -4.04 10.95
N GLY A 170 -14.65 -4.59 10.42
CA GLY A 170 -13.43 -4.84 11.20
C GLY A 170 -13.43 -6.17 11.96
N ALA A 171 -14.41 -7.05 11.72
CA ALA A 171 -14.51 -8.34 12.39
C ALA A 171 -13.39 -9.32 11.98
N THR A 172 -13.28 -10.42 12.74
CA THR A 172 -12.41 -11.55 12.38
C THR A 172 -13.19 -12.56 11.55
N VAL A 173 -12.64 -12.95 10.41
CA VAL A 173 -13.27 -13.86 9.45
C VAL A 173 -12.28 -14.94 9.04
N GLY A 174 -12.74 -16.18 9.02
CA GLY A 174 -11.89 -17.32 8.68
C GLY A 174 -12.54 -18.39 7.85
N PHE A 175 -11.72 -19.06 7.05
CA PHE A 175 -12.08 -20.34 6.43
C PHE A 175 -11.11 -21.41 6.93
N VAL A 176 -11.66 -22.49 7.48
CA VAL A 176 -10.93 -23.64 8.02
C VAL A 176 -11.28 -24.88 7.21
N GLY A 177 -10.27 -25.56 6.69
CA GLY A 177 -10.44 -26.76 5.87
C GLY A 177 -9.66 -26.70 4.55
N PRO A 178 -9.57 -27.82 3.81
CA PRO A 178 -8.88 -27.87 2.51
C PRO A 178 -9.45 -26.87 1.49
N ALA A 179 -10.76 -26.58 1.55
CA ALA A 179 -11.40 -25.62 0.66
C ALA A 179 -11.02 -24.15 0.93
N SER A 180 -10.33 -23.84 2.03
CA SER A 180 -9.88 -22.48 2.36
C SER A 180 -8.93 -21.87 1.33
N VAL A 181 -8.33 -22.69 0.45
CA VAL A 181 -7.59 -22.20 -0.73
C VAL A 181 -8.42 -21.28 -1.63
N ALA A 182 -9.76 -21.45 -1.64
CA ALA A 182 -10.68 -20.61 -2.38
C ALA A 182 -10.78 -19.18 -1.82
N MET A 183 -10.20 -18.88 -0.66
CA MET A 183 -10.15 -17.51 -0.11
C MET A 183 -9.29 -16.57 -0.96
N GLY A 184 -8.35 -17.11 -1.74
CA GLY A 184 -7.55 -16.36 -2.71
C GLY A 184 -8.36 -15.87 -3.91
N LYS A 185 -7.69 -15.17 -4.82
CA LYS A 185 -8.23 -14.73 -6.11
C LYS A 185 -8.55 -15.91 -7.03
N THR A 186 -7.66 -16.90 -7.06
CA THR A 186 -7.81 -18.14 -7.81
C THR A 186 -7.36 -19.33 -6.97
N TYR A 187 -7.83 -20.52 -7.32
CA TYR A 187 -7.38 -21.77 -6.70
C TYR A 187 -7.25 -22.88 -7.74
N ASN A 188 -6.45 -23.89 -7.42
CA ASN A 188 -6.27 -25.04 -8.29
C ASN A 188 -7.52 -25.94 -8.26
N LYS A 189 -8.11 -26.17 -9.43
CA LYS A 189 -9.19 -27.12 -9.66
C LYS A 189 -8.60 -28.32 -10.44
N PRO A 190 -8.30 -29.45 -9.78
CA PRO A 190 -7.76 -30.61 -10.47
C PRO A 190 -8.70 -31.07 -11.60
N GLY A 191 -8.13 -31.38 -12.77
CA GLY A 191 -8.86 -31.94 -13.91
C GLY A 191 -9.11 -33.46 -13.73
N PRO A 192 -9.83 -34.09 -14.67
CA PRO A 192 -9.91 -35.55 -14.74
C PRO A 192 -8.50 -36.16 -14.81
N GLU A 193 -8.29 -37.33 -14.21
CA GLU A 193 -6.97 -37.99 -14.05
C GLU A 193 -6.11 -38.03 -15.33
N SER A 194 -6.73 -38.00 -16.51
CA SER A 194 -6.06 -37.98 -17.81
C SER A 194 -5.39 -36.63 -18.21
N GLN A 195 -5.47 -35.56 -17.40
CA GLN A 195 -4.94 -34.21 -17.69
C GLN A 195 -4.12 -33.59 -16.54
N GLN A 196 -3.40 -34.40 -15.76
CA GLN A 196 -2.69 -33.99 -14.54
C GLN A 196 -1.51 -32.99 -14.72
N ASN A 197 -1.08 -32.68 -15.95
CA ASN A 197 0.17 -31.94 -16.17
C ASN A 197 0.04 -30.41 -16.23
N ALA A 198 -1.16 -29.83 -16.09
CA ALA A 198 -1.34 -28.38 -15.93
C ALA A 198 -2.52 -28.10 -14.98
N PRO A 199 -2.33 -27.30 -13.90
CA PRO A 199 -3.43 -26.96 -13.01
C PRO A 199 -4.46 -26.12 -13.76
N LYS A 200 -5.74 -26.51 -13.68
CA LYS A 200 -6.83 -25.65 -14.14
C LYS A 200 -7.19 -24.73 -13.01
N LEU A 201 -7.10 -23.42 -13.24
CA LEU A 201 -7.47 -22.43 -12.24
C LEU A 201 -8.99 -22.22 -12.25
N ALA A 202 -9.57 -22.18 -11.06
CA ALA A 202 -10.92 -21.71 -10.83
C ALA A 202 -10.90 -20.38 -10.07
N GLN A 203 -11.94 -19.58 -10.25
CA GLN A 203 -12.09 -18.30 -9.56
C GLN A 203 -12.34 -18.56 -8.07
N GLY A 204 -11.56 -17.92 -7.20
CA GLY A 204 -11.79 -17.90 -5.76
C GLY A 204 -12.65 -16.72 -5.33
N LEU A 205 -12.82 -16.57 -4.01
CA LEU A 205 -13.61 -15.52 -3.38
C LEU A 205 -12.94 -14.15 -3.43
N GLY A 206 -11.61 -14.11 -3.59
CA GLY A 206 -10.83 -12.86 -3.61
C GLY A 206 -10.96 -12.06 -2.32
N LEU A 207 -11.03 -12.75 -1.18
CA LEU A 207 -11.02 -12.12 0.16
C LEU A 207 -9.60 -11.88 0.64
N PHE A 208 -8.68 -12.78 0.30
CA PHE A 208 -7.24 -12.56 0.39
C PHE A 208 -6.80 -11.94 -0.95
N PRO A 209 -6.61 -10.61 -1.03
CA PRO A 209 -6.53 -9.92 -2.31
C PRO A 209 -5.30 -10.33 -3.10
N ASP A 210 -5.46 -10.64 -4.40
CA ASP A 210 -4.38 -11.07 -5.30
C ASP A 210 -3.54 -12.27 -4.81
N ALA A 211 -4.11 -13.12 -3.96
CA ALA A 211 -3.45 -14.35 -3.51
C ALA A 211 -3.85 -15.56 -4.35
N TRP A 212 -2.91 -16.47 -4.55
CA TRP A 212 -3.20 -17.89 -4.78
C TRP A 212 -2.68 -18.66 -3.58
N ILE A 213 -3.57 -19.33 -2.86
CA ILE A 213 -3.25 -20.03 -1.61
C ILE A 213 -3.12 -21.53 -1.88
N HIS A 214 -2.13 -22.18 -1.27
CA HIS A 214 -2.03 -23.64 -1.24
C HIS A 214 -1.39 -24.14 0.06
N PHE A 215 -1.61 -25.42 0.36
CA PHE A 215 -1.05 -26.08 1.53
C PHE A 215 -0.02 -27.14 1.16
N THR A 216 1.09 -27.18 1.90
CA THR A 216 2.15 -28.20 1.79
C THR A 216 2.64 -28.57 3.18
N ASP A 217 3.44 -29.64 3.30
CA ASP A 217 3.94 -30.04 4.62
C ASP A 217 4.90 -28.97 5.21
N GLN A 218 5.66 -28.29 4.34
CA GLN A 218 6.67 -27.31 4.76
C GLN A 218 6.25 -25.85 4.59
N GLY A 219 5.10 -25.57 3.94
CA GLY A 219 4.69 -24.21 3.59
C GLY A 219 5.52 -23.60 2.47
N ASP A 220 6.12 -24.44 1.63
CA ASP A 220 6.93 -24.03 0.47
C ASP A 220 6.13 -24.04 -0.82
N CYS A 221 6.63 -23.34 -1.84
CA CYS A 221 6.14 -23.32 -3.21
C CYS A 221 7.08 -24.12 -4.11
N ASP A 222 6.58 -25.09 -4.88
CA ASP A 222 7.41 -25.87 -5.81
C ASP A 222 7.44 -25.26 -7.22
N ALA A 223 8.46 -25.65 -8.01
CA ALA A 223 8.67 -25.12 -9.36
C ALA A 223 7.51 -25.40 -10.34
N SER A 224 6.73 -26.46 -10.11
CA SER A 224 5.59 -26.81 -10.97
C SER A 224 4.41 -25.87 -10.75
N LEU A 225 4.15 -25.50 -9.49
CA LEU A 225 3.18 -24.46 -9.11
C LEU A 225 3.61 -23.09 -9.64
N CYS A 226 4.90 -22.77 -9.56
CA CYS A 226 5.43 -21.53 -10.09
C CYS A 226 5.27 -21.41 -11.62
N HIS A 227 5.48 -22.50 -12.37
CA HIS A 227 5.28 -22.50 -13.82
C HIS A 227 3.81 -22.28 -14.19
N ALA A 228 2.90 -22.91 -13.44
CA ALA A 228 1.47 -22.75 -13.62
C ALA A 228 0.93 -21.33 -13.39
N MET A 229 1.67 -20.50 -12.65
CA MET A 229 1.30 -19.12 -12.36
C MET A 229 1.64 -18.12 -13.46
N GLN A 230 2.52 -18.49 -14.40
CA GLN A 230 2.99 -17.55 -15.44
C GLN A 230 1.87 -16.80 -16.19
N PRO A 231 0.66 -17.37 -16.40
CA PRO A 231 -0.46 -16.64 -17.01
C PRO A 231 -1.09 -15.52 -16.14
N ASP A 232 -0.90 -15.51 -14.81
CA ASP A 232 -1.47 -14.49 -13.89
C ASP A 232 -0.35 -13.78 -13.11
N ALA A 233 0.44 -13.00 -13.82
CA ALA A 233 1.65 -12.34 -13.31
C ALA A 233 1.41 -11.29 -12.20
N ARG A 234 0.14 -10.89 -11.93
CA ARG A 234 -0.22 -9.95 -10.84
C ARG A 234 -0.71 -10.66 -9.56
N THR A 235 -0.49 -11.97 -9.44
CA THR A 235 -0.90 -12.77 -8.29
C THR A 235 0.30 -13.21 -7.47
N VAL A 236 0.16 -13.18 -6.14
CA VAL A 236 1.15 -13.64 -5.16
C VAL A 236 0.77 -15.04 -4.69
N LEU A 237 1.70 -15.99 -4.78
CA LEU A 237 1.52 -17.34 -4.22
C LEU A 237 1.77 -17.31 -2.73
N ILE A 238 0.96 -18.04 -1.97
CA ILE A 238 1.21 -18.31 -0.55
C ILE A 238 1.14 -19.81 -0.32
N GLY A 239 2.28 -20.41 -0.01
CA GLY A 239 2.36 -21.75 0.54
C GLY A 239 2.22 -21.69 2.05
N ILE A 240 1.34 -22.50 2.63
CA ILE A 240 1.11 -22.57 4.09
C ILE A 240 1.32 -24.01 4.56
N SER A 241 2.03 -24.20 5.68
CA SER A 241 2.15 -25.52 6.31
C SER A 241 0.77 -26.05 6.74
N LYS A 242 0.48 -27.32 6.46
CA LYS A 242 -0.80 -28.00 6.79
C LYS A 242 -1.25 -27.85 8.25
N ASP A 243 -0.30 -27.86 9.18
CA ASP A 243 -0.55 -27.69 10.62
C ASP A 243 -0.41 -26.23 11.08
N SER A 244 -0.64 -25.26 10.20
CA SER A 244 -0.48 -23.84 10.50
C SER A 244 -1.60 -23.01 9.90
N ALA A 245 -1.79 -21.82 10.47
CA ALA A 245 -2.73 -20.83 10.00
C ALA A 245 -1.99 -19.58 9.52
N MET A 246 -2.42 -19.04 8.38
CA MET A 246 -2.01 -17.72 7.92
C MET A 246 -3.08 -16.70 8.34
N VAL A 247 -2.64 -15.61 8.94
CA VAL A 247 -3.50 -14.51 9.39
C VAL A 247 -3.07 -13.23 8.68
N LEU A 248 -4.01 -12.56 8.02
CA LEU A 248 -3.83 -11.24 7.43
C LEU A 248 -4.65 -10.24 8.25
N GLN A 249 -3.99 -9.21 8.78
CA GLN A 249 -4.63 -8.10 9.48
C GLN A 249 -4.20 -6.78 8.86
N GLY A 250 -5.13 -6.04 8.26
CA GLY A 250 -4.77 -4.89 7.44
C GLY A 250 -3.93 -5.30 6.24
N ARG A 251 -2.63 -5.01 6.31
CA ARG A 251 -1.63 -5.42 5.33
C ARG A 251 -0.59 -6.39 5.90
N LYS A 252 -0.70 -6.74 7.18
CA LYS A 252 0.29 -7.53 7.91
C LYS A 252 -0.10 -9.01 7.86
N GLY A 253 0.75 -9.82 7.25
CA GLY A 253 0.61 -11.27 7.22
C GLY A 253 1.48 -11.93 8.30
N THR A 254 0.91 -12.80 9.12
CA THR A 254 1.61 -13.58 10.15
C THR A 254 1.18 -15.04 10.12
N VAL A 255 2.04 -15.91 10.64
CA VAL A 255 1.79 -17.35 10.74
C VAL A 255 1.63 -17.76 12.19
N TYR A 256 0.71 -18.69 12.42
CA TYR A 256 0.48 -19.35 13.70
C TYR A 256 0.62 -20.86 13.51
N GLY A 257 1.29 -21.52 14.46
CA GLY A 257 1.54 -22.97 14.41
C GLY A 257 3.03 -23.32 14.32
N PRO A 258 3.36 -24.62 14.33
CA PRO A 258 4.74 -25.11 14.29
C PRO A 258 5.41 -24.97 12.91
N GLY A 259 4.64 -24.72 11.84
CA GLY A 259 5.14 -24.62 10.48
C GLY A 259 5.44 -23.18 10.05
N ALA A 260 5.32 -22.95 8.74
CA ALA A 260 5.63 -21.68 8.11
C ALA A 260 4.62 -21.31 7.03
N ALA A 261 4.75 -20.09 6.51
CA ALA A 261 4.20 -19.71 5.23
C ALA A 261 5.23 -19.00 4.38
N THR A 262 5.16 -19.20 3.07
CA THR A 262 6.08 -18.59 2.11
C THR A 262 5.27 -17.80 1.09
N ALA A 263 5.49 -16.48 1.05
CA ALA A 263 5.00 -15.63 -0.05
C ALA A 263 5.98 -15.72 -1.22
N TRP A 264 5.47 -15.80 -2.44
CA TRP A 264 6.29 -16.00 -3.63
C TRP A 264 5.72 -15.29 -4.85
N VAL A 265 6.60 -14.74 -5.69
CA VAL A 265 6.27 -14.17 -7.02
C VAL A 265 7.27 -14.64 -8.08
N PRO A 266 6.81 -14.93 -9.32
CA PRO A 266 7.66 -15.52 -10.35
C PRO A 266 8.68 -14.58 -10.93
N ALA A 267 9.75 -15.16 -11.46
CA ALA A 267 10.60 -14.44 -12.39
C ALA A 267 9.75 -13.98 -13.59
N HIS A 268 9.96 -12.75 -14.03
CA HIS A 268 9.28 -12.22 -15.20
C HIS A 268 10.14 -11.19 -15.90
N GLN A 269 10.39 -11.39 -17.20
CA GLN A 269 11.17 -10.57 -18.13
C GLN A 269 12.52 -10.02 -17.61
N HIS A 270 12.48 -9.09 -16.65
CA HIS A 270 13.59 -8.30 -16.14
C HIS A 270 13.77 -8.38 -14.63
N LEU A 271 12.85 -9.01 -13.88
CA LEU A 271 12.98 -9.23 -12.44
C LEU A 271 13.10 -10.74 -12.14
N PRO A 272 14.02 -11.14 -11.24
CA PRO A 272 14.14 -12.53 -10.80
C PRO A 272 12.91 -12.94 -9.98
N GLU A 273 12.78 -14.24 -9.71
CA GLU A 273 11.83 -14.71 -8.71
C GLU A 273 12.15 -14.12 -7.32
N ALA A 274 11.14 -13.97 -6.48
CA ALA A 274 11.31 -13.51 -5.11
C ALA A 274 10.42 -14.32 -4.16
N SER A 275 10.95 -14.61 -2.98
CA SER A 275 10.24 -15.34 -1.94
C SER A 275 10.60 -14.83 -0.56
N GLN A 276 9.65 -14.89 0.38
CA GLN A 276 9.90 -14.68 1.81
C GLN A 276 9.16 -15.71 2.61
N ARG A 277 9.92 -16.50 3.36
CA ARG A 277 9.41 -17.48 4.33
C ARG A 277 9.28 -16.79 5.68
N ILE A 278 8.12 -16.96 6.31
CA ILE A 278 7.85 -16.51 7.67
C ILE A 278 7.41 -17.66 8.55
N GLU A 279 7.81 -17.60 9.82
CA GLU A 279 7.47 -18.55 10.87
C GLU A 279 6.77 -17.82 12.02
N THR A 280 6.16 -18.58 12.93
CA THR A 280 5.55 -18.00 14.13
C THR A 280 6.57 -17.15 14.91
N ARG A 281 6.15 -15.96 15.34
CA ARG A 281 7.00 -15.05 16.12
C ARG A 281 7.40 -15.73 17.44
N GLY A 282 8.70 -15.78 17.70
CA GLY A 282 9.29 -16.36 18.90
C GLY A 282 10.50 -15.59 19.41
N VAL A 283 11.05 -16.04 20.53
CA VAL A 283 12.20 -15.37 21.18
C VAL A 283 13.42 -15.31 20.25
N LYS A 284 13.61 -16.33 19.40
CA LYS A 284 14.77 -16.45 18.50
C LYS A 284 14.74 -15.48 17.32
N ASN A 285 13.56 -15.21 16.75
CA ASN A 285 13.41 -14.37 15.55
C ASN A 285 12.83 -12.97 15.84
N ARG A 286 12.49 -12.63 17.09
CA ARG A 286 11.83 -11.36 17.47
C ARG A 286 12.49 -10.06 16.99
N ASN A 287 13.80 -10.09 16.72
CA ASN A 287 14.59 -8.95 16.27
C ASN A 287 14.77 -8.90 14.73
N ALA A 288 14.22 -9.87 14.02
CA ALA A 288 14.25 -10.00 12.57
C ALA A 288 12.81 -10.10 12.06
N PRO A 289 12.08 -8.96 12.00
CA PRO A 289 10.66 -8.93 11.61
C PRO A 289 10.37 -9.63 10.28
N GLU A 290 11.30 -9.59 9.34
CA GLU A 290 11.23 -10.29 8.05
C GLU A 290 11.04 -11.81 8.18
N ASN A 291 11.39 -12.42 9.32
CA ASN A 291 11.23 -13.86 9.56
C ASN A 291 9.87 -14.24 10.15
N PHE A 292 9.01 -13.28 10.52
CA PHE A 292 7.70 -13.56 11.12
C PHE A 292 6.58 -12.62 10.65
N LEU A 293 6.88 -11.65 9.79
CA LEU A 293 5.96 -10.63 9.30
C LEU A 293 6.12 -10.45 7.79
N LEU A 294 5.00 -10.58 7.07
CA LEU A 294 4.85 -10.19 5.69
C LEU A 294 4.11 -8.86 5.58
N ASP A 295 4.50 -8.04 4.61
CA ASP A 295 3.70 -6.90 4.17
C ASP A 295 2.99 -7.25 2.86
N TRP A 296 1.70 -7.54 2.95
CA TRP A 296 0.91 -8.04 1.82
C TRP A 296 0.86 -7.06 0.66
N THR A 297 0.73 -5.77 0.96
CA THR A 297 0.70 -4.72 -0.06
C THR A 297 2.03 -4.61 -0.78
N GLN A 298 3.16 -4.74 -0.08
CA GLN A 298 4.48 -4.82 -0.70
C GLN A 298 4.57 -6.01 -1.68
N TRP A 299 4.06 -7.18 -1.29
CA TRP A 299 4.06 -8.37 -2.17
C TRP A 299 3.17 -8.20 -3.40
N ARG A 300 1.98 -7.61 -3.25
CA ARG A 300 1.10 -7.27 -4.39
C ARG A 300 1.77 -6.29 -5.34
N ARG A 301 2.43 -5.26 -4.81
CA ARG A 301 3.21 -4.30 -5.60
C ARG A 301 4.36 -4.97 -6.35
N GLN A 302 5.05 -5.93 -5.74
CA GLN A 302 6.10 -6.71 -6.41
C GLN A 302 5.56 -7.58 -7.55
N ALA A 303 4.37 -8.17 -7.41
CA ALA A 303 3.71 -8.90 -8.49
C ALA A 303 3.34 -7.95 -9.64
N ILE A 304 2.80 -6.77 -9.32
CA ILE A 304 2.46 -5.75 -10.33
C ILE A 304 3.70 -5.27 -11.07
N GLU A 305 4.79 -4.90 -10.38
CA GLU A 305 6.00 -4.32 -10.99
C GLU A 305 6.58 -5.23 -12.09
N ARG A 306 6.50 -6.55 -11.90
CA ARG A 306 6.92 -7.55 -12.89
C ARG A 306 6.21 -7.42 -14.22
N THR A 307 4.98 -6.90 -14.22
CA THR A 307 4.17 -6.70 -15.44
C THR A 307 4.38 -5.33 -16.08
N LEU A 308 5.12 -4.43 -15.43
CA LEU A 308 5.36 -3.07 -15.91
C LEU A 308 6.68 -3.00 -16.68
N GLU A 309 6.98 -1.82 -17.23
CA GLU A 309 8.31 -1.56 -17.79
C GLU A 309 9.40 -1.54 -16.72
N ILE A 310 10.63 -1.89 -17.12
CA ILE A 310 11.83 -1.85 -16.28
C ILE A 310 11.89 -0.53 -15.49
N PHE A 311 12.06 -0.66 -14.19
CA PHE A 311 12.33 0.44 -13.28
C PHE A 311 13.51 0.14 -12.36
N PRO A 312 14.41 1.12 -12.08
CA PRO A 312 14.52 2.41 -12.77
C PRO A 312 14.79 2.22 -14.28
N PRO A 313 14.41 3.18 -15.14
CA PRO A 313 14.62 3.05 -16.58
C PRO A 313 16.10 2.78 -16.89
N ALA A 314 16.39 1.96 -17.90
CA ALA A 314 17.78 1.66 -18.26
C ALA A 314 18.56 2.93 -18.69
N GLU A 315 17.85 3.87 -19.34
CA GLU A 315 18.39 5.15 -19.74
C GLU A 315 18.41 6.14 -18.57
N ARG A 316 19.49 6.91 -18.49
CA ARG A 316 19.65 7.98 -17.51
C ARG A 316 18.66 9.09 -17.80
N GLN A 317 17.85 9.40 -16.81
CA GLN A 317 17.00 10.58 -16.83
C GLN A 317 17.78 11.78 -16.31
N THR A 318 17.67 12.91 -16.99
CA THR A 318 18.28 14.17 -16.55
C THR A 318 17.46 14.78 -15.42
N PRO A 319 18.01 14.95 -14.20
CA PRO A 319 17.31 15.62 -13.13
C PRO A 319 17.13 17.10 -13.46
N ASN A 320 15.88 17.53 -13.58
CA ASN A 320 15.53 18.90 -13.93
C ASN A 320 14.14 19.26 -13.40
N VAL A 321 14.00 20.49 -12.91
CA VAL A 321 12.74 21.13 -12.51
C VAL A 321 12.50 22.30 -13.45
N PRO A 322 11.85 22.09 -14.61
CA PRO A 322 11.77 23.10 -15.67
C PRO A 322 11.15 24.43 -15.22
N ASN A 323 10.16 24.35 -14.33
CA ASN A 323 9.46 25.47 -13.73
C ASN A 323 9.30 25.20 -12.22
N GLY A 324 9.24 26.27 -11.43
CA GLY A 324 9.07 26.17 -9.98
C GLY A 324 10.36 25.82 -9.24
N THR A 325 10.21 25.39 -8.00
CA THR A 325 11.35 25.12 -7.10
C THR A 325 11.08 23.90 -6.21
N LEU A 326 12.11 23.10 -5.95
CA LEU A 326 12.07 22.08 -4.90
C LEU A 326 12.89 22.49 -3.68
N ILE A 327 12.41 22.15 -2.49
CA ILE A 327 13.17 22.24 -1.23
C ILE A 327 13.17 20.86 -0.58
N ILE A 328 14.36 20.26 -0.45
CA ILE A 328 14.52 18.86 -0.04
C ILE A 328 15.37 18.83 1.23
N VAL A 329 14.77 18.53 2.38
CA VAL A 329 15.41 18.65 3.71
C VAL A 329 15.72 17.28 4.32
N GLY A 330 16.94 17.09 4.81
CA GLY A 330 17.42 15.81 5.34
C GLY A 330 16.77 15.36 6.66
N GLY A 331 15.93 16.17 7.31
CA GLY A 331 15.28 15.85 8.58
C GLY A 331 16.00 16.41 9.80
N GLY A 332 15.60 16.01 11.01
CA GLY A 332 16.24 16.43 12.27
C GLY A 332 16.11 17.91 12.62
N GLY A 333 15.31 18.65 11.85
CA GLY A 333 15.15 20.11 11.93
C GLY A 333 15.14 20.72 10.54
N MET A 334 15.28 22.03 10.45
CA MET A 334 15.33 22.78 9.19
C MET A 334 16.42 23.85 9.27
N PRO A 335 17.11 24.18 8.16
CA PRO A 335 17.95 25.36 8.08
C PRO A 335 17.19 26.63 8.53
N SER A 336 17.89 27.56 9.17
CA SER A 336 17.32 28.84 9.59
C SER A 336 16.78 29.62 8.39
N GLY A 337 15.63 30.27 8.54
CA GLY A 337 14.97 31.05 7.48
C GLY A 337 14.38 30.25 6.33
N LEU A 338 14.58 28.92 6.26
CA LEU A 338 14.12 28.10 5.13
C LEU A 338 12.60 28.18 4.93
N MET A 339 11.83 28.15 6.02
CA MET A 339 10.37 28.17 5.92
C MET A 339 9.84 29.52 5.44
N GLN A 340 10.51 30.63 5.81
CA GLN A 340 10.19 31.94 5.26
C GLN A 340 10.49 31.99 3.75
N ARG A 341 11.67 31.49 3.33
CA ARG A 341 12.03 31.36 1.91
C ARG A 341 11.03 30.50 1.14
N PHE A 342 10.50 29.44 1.75
CA PHE A 342 9.43 28.62 1.17
C PHE A 342 8.14 29.43 0.94
N VAL A 343 7.67 30.20 1.91
CA VAL A 343 6.48 31.05 1.77
C VAL A 343 6.69 32.13 0.70
N GLU A 344 7.87 32.76 0.66
CA GLU A 344 8.24 33.74 -0.35
C GLU A 344 8.21 33.13 -1.77
N LEU A 345 8.81 31.95 -1.96
CA LEU A 345 8.79 31.21 -3.22
C LEU A 345 7.38 30.75 -3.63
N ALA A 346 6.49 30.54 -2.66
CA ALA A 346 5.08 30.24 -2.91
C ALA A 346 4.23 31.49 -3.25
N GLY A 347 4.81 32.69 -3.28
CA GLY A 347 4.10 33.94 -3.60
C GLY A 347 3.81 34.85 -2.40
N GLY A 348 4.47 34.62 -1.26
CA GLY A 348 4.37 35.48 -0.07
C GLY A 348 2.93 35.61 0.44
N GLU A 349 2.42 36.85 0.46
CA GLU A 349 1.04 37.12 0.91
C GLU A 349 -0.05 36.50 0.03
N GLN A 350 0.27 36.12 -1.21
CA GLN A 350 -0.66 35.42 -2.10
C GLN A 350 -0.50 33.88 -2.03
N ALA A 351 0.38 33.38 -1.17
CA ALA A 351 0.67 31.94 -1.09
C ALA A 351 -0.56 31.13 -0.65
N GLN A 352 -0.84 30.07 -1.39
CA GLN A 352 -1.86 29.07 -1.08
C GLN A 352 -1.14 27.76 -0.79
N LEU A 353 -1.02 27.45 0.50
CA LEU A 353 -0.11 26.41 0.99
C LEU A 353 -0.86 25.15 1.41
N VAL A 354 -0.40 24.01 0.93
CA VAL A 354 -0.95 22.70 1.28
C VAL A 354 0.09 21.91 2.08
N TYR A 355 -0.28 21.48 3.28
CA TYR A 355 0.49 20.53 4.06
C TYR A 355 -0.01 19.11 3.83
N VAL A 356 0.88 18.21 3.39
CA VAL A 356 0.61 16.79 3.22
C VAL A 356 1.40 16.00 4.27
N PRO A 357 0.77 15.57 5.38
CA PRO A 357 1.46 14.79 6.40
C PRO A 357 1.80 13.38 5.90
N CYS A 358 2.87 12.80 6.45
CA CYS A 358 3.25 11.41 6.22
C CYS A 358 2.78 10.53 7.40
N SER A 359 1.50 10.70 7.79
CA SER A 359 0.91 10.01 8.94
C SER A 359 0.52 8.57 8.61
N GLU A 360 0.55 7.67 9.60
CA GLU A 360 -0.03 6.33 9.51
C GLU A 360 -1.52 6.31 9.86
N ASP A 361 -1.98 7.30 10.63
CA ASP A 361 -3.38 7.43 11.03
C ASP A 361 -4.28 7.75 9.83
N ASP A 362 -5.53 7.28 9.85
CA ASP A 362 -6.51 7.57 8.81
C ASP A 362 -7.03 9.01 8.91
N ASP A 363 -7.21 9.53 10.13
CA ASP A 363 -7.68 10.89 10.41
C ASP A 363 -6.58 11.75 11.04
N MET A 364 -6.57 13.04 10.70
CA MET A 364 -5.62 14.01 11.24
C MET A 364 -6.32 15.32 11.57
N SER A 365 -5.97 15.92 12.71
CA SER A 365 -6.42 17.28 13.03
C SER A 365 -5.80 18.29 12.06
N SER A 366 -6.61 19.26 11.62
CA SER A 366 -6.14 20.43 10.87
C SER A 366 -5.35 21.42 11.73
N ASP A 367 -5.38 21.28 13.05
CA ASP A 367 -4.66 22.16 13.97
C ASP A 367 -3.22 21.70 14.10
N THR A 368 -2.39 22.13 13.15
CA THR A 368 -0.96 21.82 13.13
C THR A 368 -0.12 23.08 13.27
N ARG A 369 0.99 22.95 14.02
CA ARG A 369 1.97 24.02 14.21
C ARG A 369 2.50 24.61 12.90
N LEU A 370 2.59 23.80 11.84
CA LEU A 370 3.07 24.26 10.53
C LEU A 370 2.06 25.21 9.87
N LEU A 371 0.77 24.87 9.91
CA LEU A 371 -0.28 25.74 9.35
C LEU A 371 -0.41 27.05 10.12
N GLU A 372 -0.26 27.02 11.46
CA GLU A 372 -0.20 28.24 12.27
C GLU A 372 1.00 29.12 11.91
N LEU A 373 2.18 28.51 11.74
CA LEU A 373 3.40 29.22 11.36
C LEU A 373 3.25 29.90 10.00
N TRP A 374 2.67 29.23 9.00
CA TRP A 374 2.42 29.83 7.69
C TRP A 374 1.43 30.99 7.73
N LYS A 375 0.37 30.88 8.54
CA LYS A 375 -0.56 32.00 8.78
C LYS A 375 0.16 33.20 9.39
N GLN A 376 1.06 32.98 10.35
CA GLN A 376 1.87 34.03 10.96
C GLN A 376 2.86 34.67 9.97
N MET A 377 3.30 33.91 8.96
CA MET A 377 4.15 34.39 7.85
C MET A 377 3.36 35.11 6.75
N GLY A 378 2.03 35.23 6.87
CA GLY A 378 1.19 36.02 5.96
C GLY A 378 0.61 35.26 4.77
N ALA A 379 0.69 33.93 4.72
CA ALA A 379 0.13 33.15 3.61
C ALA A 379 -1.40 33.35 3.51
N LYS A 380 -1.91 33.53 2.28
CA LYS A 380 -3.33 33.77 1.97
C LYS A 380 -4.24 32.64 2.45
N SER A 381 -3.83 31.40 2.21
CA SER A 381 -4.57 30.21 2.64
C SER A 381 -3.61 29.08 3.01
N CYS A 382 -4.02 28.28 3.99
CA CYS A 382 -3.25 27.16 4.53
C CYS A 382 -4.20 26.00 4.79
N SER A 383 -3.99 24.85 4.14
CA SER A 383 -4.84 23.66 4.27
C SER A 383 -4.02 22.41 4.56
N LEU A 384 -4.58 21.48 5.34
CA LEU A 384 -4.07 20.12 5.47
C LEU A 384 -4.77 19.22 4.46
N LEU A 385 -4.02 18.38 3.77
CA LEU A 385 -4.54 17.39 2.82
C LEU A 385 -4.02 16.00 3.19
N HIS A 386 -4.92 15.14 3.66
CA HIS A 386 -4.60 13.80 4.14
C HIS A 386 -5.71 12.81 3.82
N THR A 387 -5.35 11.68 3.20
CA THR A 387 -6.22 10.52 3.06
C THR A 387 -5.38 9.26 2.95
N LYS A 388 -5.94 8.14 3.41
CA LYS A 388 -5.43 6.78 3.15
C LYS A 388 -6.23 6.04 2.08
N ASN A 389 -7.33 6.65 1.61
CA ASN A 389 -8.15 6.10 0.55
C ASN A 389 -7.67 6.63 -0.80
N ARG A 390 -7.12 5.74 -1.62
CA ARG A 390 -6.61 6.06 -2.95
C ARG A 390 -7.70 6.57 -3.90
N GLN A 391 -8.93 6.08 -3.76
CA GLN A 391 -10.07 6.53 -4.56
C GLN A 391 -10.42 7.99 -4.23
N VAL A 392 -10.42 8.36 -2.94
CA VAL A 392 -10.59 9.77 -2.52
C VAL A 392 -9.49 10.65 -3.14
N ALA A 393 -8.23 10.21 -3.07
CA ALA A 393 -7.12 10.92 -3.71
C ALA A 393 -7.16 10.97 -5.24
N ASN A 394 -8.06 10.21 -5.89
CA ASN A 394 -8.18 10.15 -7.34
C ASN A 394 -9.44 10.84 -7.88
N GLU A 395 -10.54 10.79 -7.14
CA GLU A 395 -11.87 11.13 -7.65
C GLU A 395 -12.60 12.22 -6.86
N ASP A 396 -12.30 12.38 -5.56
CA ASP A 396 -13.03 13.32 -4.70
C ASP A 396 -12.63 14.77 -4.98
N GLN A 397 -13.53 15.53 -5.59
CA GLN A 397 -13.25 16.91 -5.98
C GLN A 397 -13.02 17.84 -4.79
N GLN A 398 -13.69 17.63 -3.65
CA GLN A 398 -13.49 18.44 -2.45
C GLN A 398 -12.10 18.17 -1.86
N PHE A 399 -11.64 16.92 -1.91
CA PHE A 399 -10.29 16.56 -1.51
C PHE A 399 -9.23 17.19 -2.44
N LEU A 400 -9.51 17.26 -3.74
CA LEU A 400 -8.56 17.72 -4.76
C LEU A 400 -8.48 19.24 -4.91
N GLU A 401 -9.55 19.98 -4.58
CA GLU A 401 -9.67 21.43 -4.75
C GLU A 401 -8.45 22.22 -4.19
N PRO A 402 -7.92 21.93 -2.98
CA PRO A 402 -6.76 22.65 -2.47
C PRO A 402 -5.52 22.55 -3.37
N LEU A 403 -5.33 21.43 -4.09
CA LEU A 403 -4.17 21.21 -4.97
C LEU A 403 -4.28 21.96 -6.31
N GLU A 404 -5.50 22.25 -6.76
CA GLU A 404 -5.74 22.97 -8.01
C GLU A 404 -5.23 24.42 -7.93
N GLN A 405 -5.35 25.04 -6.74
CA GLN A 405 -4.94 26.42 -6.48
C GLN A 405 -3.62 26.54 -5.72
N ALA A 406 -3.05 25.43 -5.27
CA ALA A 406 -1.81 25.43 -4.49
C ALA A 406 -0.66 26.12 -5.25
N THR A 407 0.05 26.99 -4.54
CA THR A 407 1.31 27.61 -4.98
C THR A 407 2.51 27.07 -4.18
N GLY A 408 2.24 26.41 -3.05
CA GLY A 408 3.24 25.69 -2.27
C GLY A 408 2.70 24.39 -1.68
N ILE A 409 3.47 23.31 -1.75
CA ILE A 409 3.15 22.04 -1.05
C ILE A 409 4.30 21.68 -0.12
N TRP A 410 3.99 21.26 1.11
CA TRP A 410 4.98 20.71 2.03
C TRP A 410 4.66 19.28 2.45
N PHE A 411 5.60 18.36 2.25
CA PHE A 411 5.49 16.97 2.69
C PHE A 411 6.15 16.77 4.07
N GLY A 412 5.39 16.20 4.99
CA GLY A 412 5.85 15.91 6.35
C GLY A 412 6.82 14.72 6.46
N GLY A 413 7.47 14.60 7.61
CA GLY A 413 8.25 13.42 7.99
C GLY A 413 7.38 12.26 8.47
N GLY A 414 7.92 11.04 8.46
CA GLY A 414 7.19 9.82 8.80
C GLY A 414 7.78 8.60 8.11
N ARG A 415 6.92 7.71 7.59
CA ARG A 415 7.31 6.57 6.76
C ARG A 415 6.85 6.80 5.32
N GLN A 416 7.78 7.13 4.42
CA GLN A 416 7.50 7.63 3.06
C GLN A 416 6.64 6.72 2.19
N TRP A 417 6.60 5.40 2.46
CA TRP A 417 5.67 4.50 1.77
C TRP A 417 4.21 4.89 2.01
N ASN A 418 3.86 5.56 3.11
CA ASN A 418 2.52 6.08 3.36
C ASN A 418 2.07 7.09 2.31
N LEU A 419 2.97 7.96 1.85
CA LEU A 419 2.67 8.93 0.80
C LEU A 419 2.54 8.24 -0.55
N ALA A 420 3.44 7.29 -0.84
CA ALA A 420 3.39 6.49 -2.06
C ALA A 420 2.06 5.73 -2.16
N ASP A 421 1.67 5.07 -1.08
CA ASP A 421 0.44 4.31 -0.98
C ASP A 421 -0.80 5.20 -1.16
N SER A 422 -0.85 6.36 -0.52
CA SER A 422 -2.00 7.27 -0.65
C SER A 422 -2.12 7.92 -2.02
N TYR A 423 -1.00 8.35 -2.63
CA TYR A 423 -1.04 9.32 -3.72
C TYR A 423 -0.42 8.84 -5.04
N TYR A 424 0.48 7.85 -5.04
CA TYR A 424 1.21 7.49 -6.26
C TYR A 424 0.25 7.13 -7.40
N GLY A 425 0.43 7.78 -8.56
CA GLY A 425 -0.41 7.61 -9.75
C GLY A 425 -1.83 8.19 -9.69
N THR A 426 -2.29 8.80 -8.59
CA THR A 426 -3.65 9.37 -8.50
C THR A 426 -3.76 10.75 -9.17
N LYS A 427 -4.99 11.26 -9.35
CA LYS A 427 -5.23 12.65 -9.75
C LYS A 427 -4.60 13.67 -8.78
N ALA A 428 -4.59 13.42 -7.47
CA ALA A 428 -3.89 14.27 -6.52
C ALA A 428 -2.39 14.37 -6.85
N HIS A 429 -1.73 13.25 -7.18
CA HIS A 429 -0.32 13.25 -7.58
C HIS A 429 -0.08 14.06 -8.87
N LEU A 430 -0.97 13.96 -9.86
CA LEU A 430 -0.92 14.82 -11.05
C LEU A 430 -1.02 16.31 -10.68
N LEU A 431 -1.99 16.70 -9.83
CA LEU A 431 -2.17 18.09 -9.39
C LEU A 431 -0.96 18.60 -8.58
N MET A 432 -0.36 17.75 -7.75
CA MET A 432 0.89 18.07 -7.04
C MET A 432 2.00 18.42 -8.03
N LYS A 433 2.21 17.60 -9.08
CA LYS A 433 3.21 17.93 -10.13
C LYS A 433 2.90 19.23 -10.86
N GLN A 434 1.63 19.54 -11.09
CA GLN A 434 1.23 20.79 -11.74
C GLN A 434 1.55 22.05 -10.93
N VAL A 435 1.75 21.96 -9.61
CA VAL A 435 2.25 23.09 -8.80
C VAL A 435 3.59 23.60 -9.34
N LEU A 436 4.51 22.69 -9.67
CA LEU A 436 5.79 23.06 -10.28
C LEU A 436 5.61 23.61 -11.68
N THR A 437 4.72 23.02 -12.49
CA THR A 437 4.38 23.55 -13.82
C THR A 437 3.87 24.99 -13.77
N ARG A 438 3.14 25.37 -12.71
CA ARG A 438 2.66 26.74 -12.45
C ARG A 438 3.73 27.67 -11.85
N GLY A 439 4.95 27.19 -11.62
CA GLY A 439 6.03 27.97 -11.02
C GLY A 439 6.04 27.99 -9.50
N GLY A 440 5.22 27.16 -8.84
CA GLY A 440 5.17 27.06 -7.39
C GLY A 440 6.34 26.29 -6.77
N VAL A 441 6.28 26.07 -5.46
CA VAL A 441 7.33 25.39 -4.69
C VAL A 441 6.82 24.11 -4.05
N ILE A 442 7.63 23.04 -4.09
CA ILE A 442 7.37 21.81 -3.34
C ILE A 442 8.50 21.59 -2.35
N GLY A 443 8.16 21.48 -1.07
CA GLY A 443 9.09 21.26 0.02
C GLY A 443 8.82 19.94 0.74
N GLY A 444 9.82 19.42 1.46
CA GLY A 444 9.58 18.31 2.37
C GLY A 444 10.79 17.92 3.19
N SER A 445 10.54 17.30 4.34
CA SER A 445 11.57 16.93 5.31
C SER A 445 11.53 15.44 5.66
N SER A 446 12.70 14.82 5.79
CA SER A 446 12.82 13.39 6.09
C SER A 446 12.05 12.55 5.05
N ALA A 447 11.01 11.79 5.42
CA ALA A 447 10.17 11.09 4.45
C ALA A 447 9.67 11.99 3.29
N GLY A 448 9.34 13.25 3.58
CA GLY A 448 8.96 14.26 2.59
C GLY A 448 10.09 14.73 1.67
N ALA A 449 11.36 14.44 2.00
CA ALA A 449 12.48 14.58 1.07
C ALA A 449 12.58 13.38 0.13
N SER A 450 12.57 12.16 0.69
CA SER A 450 12.67 10.92 -0.11
C SER A 450 11.57 10.78 -1.14
N ILE A 451 10.34 11.21 -0.82
CA ILE A 451 9.19 11.10 -1.72
C ILE A 451 9.30 11.96 -2.98
N GLN A 452 10.20 12.95 -3.02
CA GLN A 452 10.30 13.87 -4.17
C GLN A 452 11.07 13.27 -5.35
N GLY A 453 11.93 12.26 -5.11
CA GLY A 453 12.54 11.49 -6.18
C GLY A 453 11.52 10.63 -6.91
N ASN A 454 11.86 10.09 -8.08
CA ASN A 454 11.04 9.05 -8.70
C ASN A 454 11.36 7.64 -8.15
N TYR A 455 12.61 7.42 -7.73
CA TYR A 455 12.98 6.25 -6.94
C TYR A 455 12.74 6.49 -5.45
N LEU A 456 11.97 5.60 -4.80
CA LEU A 456 11.68 5.73 -3.38
C LEU A 456 12.64 4.90 -2.52
N ALA A 457 13.69 5.54 -2.02
CA ALA A 457 14.59 4.92 -1.06
C ALA A 457 13.89 4.62 0.28
N ARG A 458 14.24 3.48 0.90
CA ARG A 458 13.88 3.09 2.28
C ARG A 458 12.38 2.88 2.56
N ALA A 459 11.60 2.54 1.55
CA ALA A 459 10.15 2.39 1.66
C ALA A 459 9.66 1.02 2.15
N THR A 460 10.53 0.20 2.75
CA THR A 460 10.09 -1.08 3.33
C THR A 460 9.13 -0.81 4.50
N PRO A 461 7.92 -1.42 4.52
CA PRO A 461 7.01 -1.32 5.65
C PRO A 461 7.44 -2.16 6.85
N ILE A 462 8.26 -3.18 6.63
CA ILE A 462 8.64 -4.21 7.64
C ILE A 462 9.81 -3.75 8.51
N GLU A 463 10.83 -3.12 7.93
CA GLU A 463 12.05 -2.71 8.62
C GLU A 463 12.46 -1.26 8.28
N ASN A 464 13.49 -0.74 8.94
CA ASN A 464 13.88 0.69 8.82
C ASN A 464 15.21 0.93 8.09
N PHE A 465 15.97 -0.12 7.81
CA PHE A 465 17.39 -0.01 7.42
C PHE A 465 17.65 -0.33 5.95
N ARG A 466 16.77 -1.06 5.28
CA ARG A 466 16.96 -1.43 3.88
C ARG A 466 16.72 -0.23 2.96
N ILE A 467 17.68 0.11 2.11
CA ILE A 467 17.55 1.22 1.17
C ILE A 467 16.72 0.87 -0.08
N MET A 468 16.87 -0.34 -0.59
CA MET A 468 16.07 -0.87 -1.70
C MET A 468 14.86 -1.63 -1.14
N ALA A 469 13.66 -1.24 -1.52
CA ALA A 469 12.44 -1.84 -1.02
C ALA A 469 11.65 -2.45 -2.18
N PRO A 470 11.76 -3.77 -2.42
CA PRO A 470 11.05 -4.48 -3.48
C PRO A 470 9.56 -4.11 -3.54
N GLY A 471 9.08 -3.71 -4.71
CA GLY A 471 7.71 -3.26 -4.97
C GLY A 471 7.48 -1.77 -4.69
N TYR A 472 8.43 -1.08 -4.08
CA TYR A 472 8.36 0.36 -3.79
C TYR A 472 9.43 1.17 -4.51
N GLU A 473 10.36 0.55 -5.25
CA GLU A 473 11.34 1.27 -6.07
C GLU A 473 10.65 2.38 -6.87
N ARG A 474 9.60 1.98 -7.60
CA ARG A 474 8.64 2.86 -8.25
C ARG A 474 7.56 3.29 -7.26
N GLY A 475 7.86 4.32 -6.47
CA GLY A 475 6.93 4.83 -5.45
C GLY A 475 7.15 6.28 -5.08
N GLY A 476 8.19 6.91 -5.61
CA GLY A 476 8.44 8.33 -5.41
C GLY A 476 7.49 9.16 -6.28
N LEU A 477 7.06 10.31 -5.80
CA LEU A 477 6.15 11.20 -6.54
C LEU A 477 6.86 11.96 -7.68
N GLY A 478 8.17 11.72 -7.90
CA GLY A 478 8.84 12.07 -9.15
C GLY A 478 8.77 13.56 -9.50
N PHE A 479 8.92 14.44 -8.51
CA PHE A 479 9.10 15.87 -8.72
C PHE A 479 10.50 16.18 -9.26
N LEU A 480 11.47 15.33 -8.92
CA LEU A 480 12.80 15.28 -9.48
C LEU A 480 13.07 13.86 -10.00
N ASN A 481 13.21 13.70 -11.31
CA ASN A 481 13.44 12.39 -11.93
C ASN A 481 14.93 12.05 -11.99
N GLY A 482 15.25 10.75 -12.05
CA GLY A 482 16.63 10.25 -12.18
C GLY A 482 17.42 10.29 -10.87
N VAL A 483 16.77 10.50 -9.73
CA VAL A 483 17.42 10.60 -8.42
C VAL A 483 16.85 9.62 -7.39
N ALA A 484 17.70 9.20 -6.46
CA ALA A 484 17.31 8.50 -5.24
C ALA A 484 17.77 9.32 -4.03
N ILE A 485 16.83 9.77 -3.19
CA ILE A 485 17.09 10.72 -2.10
C ILE A 485 17.06 9.99 -0.75
N ASP A 486 18.19 10.03 -0.05
CA ASP A 486 18.34 9.50 1.31
C ASP A 486 18.57 10.64 2.31
N GLN A 487 17.89 10.52 3.45
CA GLN A 487 17.78 11.54 4.50
C GLN A 487 18.43 11.07 5.79
N HIS A 488 18.61 11.95 6.76
CA HIS A 488 19.30 11.66 8.02
C HIS A 488 20.67 10.98 7.77
N PHE A 489 21.36 11.43 6.73
CA PHE A 489 22.30 10.62 5.97
C PHE A 489 23.53 10.20 6.79
N THR A 490 24.37 11.15 7.20
CA THR A 490 25.55 10.84 8.02
C THR A 490 25.15 10.43 9.45
N GLN A 491 24.09 11.00 10.00
CA GLN A 491 23.60 10.76 11.37
C GLN A 491 23.20 9.29 11.57
N ARG A 492 22.74 8.62 10.51
CA ARG A 492 22.35 7.20 10.53
C ARG A 492 23.33 6.29 9.78
N ARG A 493 24.52 6.78 9.42
CA ARG A 493 25.60 6.01 8.78
C ARG A 493 25.19 5.35 7.45
N ARG A 494 24.43 6.08 6.63
CA ARG A 494 23.75 5.57 5.43
C ARG A 494 24.59 5.58 4.14
N GLN A 495 25.85 6.00 4.23
CA GLN A 495 26.71 6.19 3.06
C GLN A 495 26.94 4.90 2.27
N LYS A 496 27.09 3.76 2.97
CA LYS A 496 27.29 2.45 2.33
C LYS A 496 26.03 1.99 1.60
N ASP A 497 24.87 2.26 2.18
CA ASP A 497 23.59 1.89 1.60
C ASP A 497 23.33 2.67 0.29
N LEU A 498 23.55 3.99 0.31
CA LEU A 498 23.37 4.83 -0.88
C LEU A 498 24.34 4.42 -2.00
N ARG A 499 25.60 4.13 -1.65
CA ARG A 499 26.57 3.59 -2.60
C ARG A 499 26.09 2.28 -3.22
N SER A 500 25.61 1.33 -2.40
CA SER A 500 25.07 0.05 -2.88
C SER A 500 23.88 0.24 -3.81
N LEU A 501 23.01 1.23 -3.55
CA LEU A 501 21.91 1.58 -4.46
C LEU A 501 22.44 2.08 -5.80
N VAL A 502 23.41 2.99 -5.81
CA VAL A 502 23.99 3.53 -7.07
C VAL A 502 24.77 2.44 -7.83
N GLU A 503 25.44 1.53 -7.14
CA GLU A 503 26.08 0.36 -7.77
C GLU A 503 25.05 -0.59 -8.42
N THR A 504 23.88 -0.75 -7.78
CA THR A 504 22.78 -1.56 -8.30
C THR A 504 22.05 -0.86 -9.45
N TYR A 505 21.86 0.45 -9.34
CA TYR A 505 21.13 1.30 -10.29
C TYR A 505 22.02 2.46 -10.78
N PRO A 506 23.02 2.17 -11.65
CA PRO A 506 24.03 3.15 -12.07
C PRO A 506 23.50 4.31 -12.93
N GLN A 507 22.27 4.21 -13.40
CA GLN A 507 21.56 5.31 -14.05
C GLN A 507 21.12 6.40 -13.06
N MET A 508 20.99 6.08 -11.77
CA MET A 508 20.47 6.98 -10.75
C MET A 508 21.58 7.90 -10.22
N LEU A 509 21.20 9.13 -9.85
CA LEU A 509 21.99 10.00 -8.98
C LEU A 509 21.54 9.78 -7.54
N GLY A 510 22.43 9.26 -6.69
CA GLY A 510 22.20 9.17 -5.26
C GLY A 510 22.43 10.52 -4.58
N ILE A 511 21.49 10.97 -3.75
CA ILE A 511 21.57 12.22 -3.00
C ILE A 511 21.37 11.92 -1.51
N GLY A 512 22.44 12.02 -0.72
CA GLY A 512 22.41 11.90 0.73
C GLY A 512 22.40 13.27 1.39
N ILE A 513 21.36 13.58 2.17
CA ILE A 513 21.19 14.88 2.82
C ILE A 513 21.24 14.71 4.34
N ASP A 514 22.12 15.47 4.99
CA ASP A 514 22.25 15.50 6.44
C ASP A 514 21.07 16.16 7.13
N GLU A 515 20.90 15.85 8.42
CA GLU A 515 19.96 16.57 9.27
C GLU A 515 20.21 18.08 9.26
N THR A 516 19.15 18.87 9.45
CA THR A 516 19.16 20.35 9.43
C THR A 516 19.72 20.99 8.16
N THR A 517 19.89 20.20 7.10
CA THR A 517 20.47 20.59 5.81
C THR A 517 19.44 20.37 4.71
N ALA A 518 19.49 21.17 3.66
CA ALA A 518 18.60 21.06 2.53
C ALA A 518 19.32 21.32 1.21
N ILE A 519 18.71 20.86 0.11
CA ILE A 519 18.97 21.40 -1.22
C ILE A 519 17.76 22.18 -1.71
N LEU A 520 18.01 23.31 -2.36
CA LEU A 520 17.03 24.06 -3.14
C LEU A 520 17.33 23.83 -4.61
N VAL A 521 16.37 23.27 -5.35
CA VAL A 521 16.55 22.88 -6.75
C VAL A 521 15.69 23.75 -7.66
N GLN A 522 16.35 24.38 -8.64
CA GLN A 522 15.73 25.10 -9.74
C GLN A 522 16.41 24.67 -11.03
N GLN A 523 15.63 24.30 -12.04
CA GLN A 523 16.17 23.64 -13.24
C GLN A 523 17.00 22.42 -12.82
N SER A 524 18.27 22.31 -13.24
CA SER A 524 19.18 21.25 -12.82
C SER A 524 20.12 21.67 -11.67
N THR A 525 20.03 22.91 -11.17
CA THR A 525 20.95 23.41 -10.15
C THR A 525 20.42 23.15 -8.75
N ALA A 526 21.22 22.49 -7.91
CA ALA A 526 20.97 22.31 -6.49
C ALA A 526 21.88 23.24 -5.66
N GLU A 527 21.28 24.20 -4.95
CA GLU A 527 21.95 25.04 -3.95
C GLU A 527 21.88 24.37 -2.57
N ILE A 528 23.01 24.22 -1.88
CA ILE A 528 23.07 23.61 -0.56
C ILE A 528 22.81 24.65 0.53
N LEU A 529 21.88 24.34 1.44
CA LEU A 529 21.44 25.20 2.54
C LEU A 529 21.62 24.49 3.89
N GLY A 530 22.01 25.25 4.92
CA GLY A 530 22.15 24.72 6.28
C GLY A 530 23.54 24.16 6.61
N PRO A 531 23.78 23.80 7.87
CA PRO A 531 25.13 23.62 8.41
C PRO A 531 25.77 22.23 8.18
N GLY A 532 25.00 21.22 7.75
CA GLY A 532 25.53 19.90 7.44
C GLY A 532 26.01 19.79 5.99
N THR A 533 26.12 18.56 5.50
CA THR A 533 26.59 18.28 4.14
C THR A 533 25.54 17.61 3.26
N VAL A 534 25.74 17.73 1.95
CA VAL A 534 25.01 16.97 0.95
C VAL A 534 25.99 16.17 0.13
N THR A 535 25.78 14.86 0.05
CA THR A 535 26.60 13.93 -0.73
C THR A 535 25.85 13.56 -2.00
N PHE A 536 26.46 13.81 -3.15
CA PHE A 536 26.00 13.38 -4.46
C PHE A 536 26.87 12.21 -4.93
N GLN A 537 26.26 11.07 -5.25
CA GLN A 537 26.95 9.85 -5.70
C GLN A 537 26.42 9.39 -7.05
N TRP A 538 27.31 9.04 -7.96
CA TRP A 538 26.94 8.53 -9.28
C TRP A 538 27.94 7.52 -9.80
N GLN A 539 27.52 6.63 -10.70
CA GLN A 539 28.47 5.82 -11.45
C GLN A 539 28.94 6.60 -12.69
N ASP A 540 30.25 6.73 -12.86
CA ASP A 540 30.87 7.29 -14.06
C ASP A 540 30.76 6.29 -15.23
N GLU A 541 30.32 6.75 -16.40
CA GLU A 541 30.07 5.85 -17.55
C GLU A 541 31.36 5.24 -18.10
N SER A 542 32.45 6.00 -18.05
CA SER A 542 33.73 5.63 -18.66
C SER A 542 34.51 4.63 -17.81
N SER A 543 34.50 4.83 -16.49
CA SER A 543 35.33 4.08 -15.54
C SER A 543 34.55 3.05 -14.72
N ARG A 544 33.21 3.13 -14.71
CA ARG A 544 32.30 2.39 -13.80
C ARG A 544 32.60 2.60 -12.31
N GLN A 545 33.45 3.58 -11.97
CA GLN A 545 33.71 3.96 -10.60
C GLN A 545 32.59 4.84 -10.06
N ILE A 546 32.39 4.80 -8.75
CA ILE A 546 31.45 5.68 -8.07
C ILE A 546 32.13 7.03 -7.85
N GLY A 547 31.71 8.04 -8.61
CA GLY A 547 32.01 9.45 -8.36
C GLY A 547 31.22 9.94 -7.14
N GLU A 548 31.83 10.88 -6.42
CA GLU A 548 31.26 11.47 -5.22
C GLU A 548 31.61 12.96 -5.14
N PHE A 549 30.63 13.78 -4.79
CA PHE A 549 30.82 15.17 -4.39
C PHE A 549 30.14 15.39 -3.04
N ILE A 550 30.87 15.93 -2.08
CA ILE A 550 30.35 16.32 -0.77
C ILE A 550 30.38 17.84 -0.69
N GLY A 551 29.21 18.45 -0.76
CA GLY A 551 29.06 19.90 -0.69
C GLY A 551 28.57 20.38 0.67
N SER A 552 28.82 21.66 0.93
CA SER A 552 28.43 22.40 2.13
C SER A 552 27.66 23.66 1.75
N GLN A 553 27.18 24.40 2.76
CA GLN A 553 26.33 25.58 2.58
C GLN A 553 26.89 26.56 1.53
N GLY A 554 26.02 26.99 0.61
CA GLY A 554 26.32 27.98 -0.43
C GLY A 554 27.03 27.42 -1.66
N GLN A 555 27.49 26.16 -1.65
CA GLN A 555 27.94 25.49 -2.86
C GLN A 555 26.74 25.07 -3.71
N GLN A 556 26.98 24.99 -5.02
CA GLN A 556 25.99 24.59 -6.01
C GLN A 556 26.48 23.38 -6.80
N PHE A 557 25.57 22.47 -7.11
CA PHE A 557 25.84 21.27 -7.90
C PHE A 557 24.86 21.19 -9.08
N ASP A 558 25.39 20.96 -10.27
CA ASP A 558 24.60 20.69 -11.47
C ASP A 558 24.21 19.21 -11.50
N LEU A 559 22.96 18.93 -11.20
CA LEU A 559 22.39 17.58 -11.14
C LEU A 559 22.39 16.89 -12.51
N ALA A 560 22.28 17.67 -13.60
CA ALA A 560 22.24 17.13 -14.96
C ALA A 560 23.62 16.65 -15.41
N ASN A 561 24.63 17.49 -15.18
CA ASN A 561 26.01 17.22 -15.59
C ASN A 561 26.85 16.51 -14.51
N ARG A 562 26.30 16.33 -13.31
CA ARG A 562 26.95 15.69 -12.16
C ARG A 562 28.27 16.35 -11.79
N MET A 563 28.27 17.68 -11.68
CA MET A 563 29.48 18.47 -11.39
C MET A 563 29.20 19.69 -10.50
N GLU A 564 30.21 20.12 -9.75
CA GLU A 564 30.15 21.37 -8.99
C GLU A 564 30.10 22.57 -9.95
N LEU A 565 29.25 23.55 -9.62
CA LEU A 565 29.23 24.84 -10.30
C LEU A 565 30.15 25.82 -9.57
N ALA A 566 31.11 26.39 -10.29
CA ALA A 566 31.98 27.43 -9.74
C ALA A 566 31.13 28.62 -9.29
N GLN A 567 31.33 29.07 -8.06
CA GLN A 567 30.71 30.32 -7.60
C GLN A 567 31.21 31.45 -8.51
N ARG A 568 30.29 32.15 -9.19
CA ARG A 568 30.61 33.43 -9.81
C ARG A 568 31.04 34.36 -8.68
N THR A 569 32.33 34.60 -8.58
CA THR A 569 32.84 35.71 -7.80
C THR A 569 32.35 36.95 -8.52
N GLU A 570 31.29 37.59 -8.03
CA GLU A 570 31.06 38.99 -8.35
C GLU A 570 32.24 39.77 -7.78
N THR A 571 33.33 39.83 -8.55
CA THR A 571 34.32 40.88 -8.39
C THR A 571 33.58 42.17 -8.69
N SER A 572 33.13 42.84 -7.64
CA SER A 572 32.81 44.26 -7.68
C SER A 572 34.10 44.99 -8.03
N ASP A 573 34.46 45.01 -9.31
CA ASP A 573 35.49 45.91 -9.82
C ASP A 573 34.83 47.30 -9.96
N ALA A 574 34.45 47.85 -8.82
CA ALA A 574 34.19 49.26 -8.64
C ALA A 574 35.55 49.96 -8.46
N SER A 575 36.45 49.80 -9.43
CA SER A 575 37.58 50.70 -9.58
C SER A 575 38.09 50.67 -11.02
N LYS A 576 38.19 51.88 -11.61
CA LYS A 576 38.74 52.23 -12.93
C LYS A 576 37.79 51.98 -14.10
N ALA A 577 37.52 52.91 -14.99
CA ALA A 577 37.98 54.28 -15.30
C ALA A 577 37.14 54.71 -16.54
N PRO A 578 37.21 55.95 -17.08
CA PRO A 578 38.04 57.09 -16.72
C PRO A 578 37.28 58.34 -16.25
#